data_AF-A0A5N1LG44-F1
#
_entry.id   AF-A0A5N1LG44-F1
#
_cell.length_a   1.000
_cell.length_b   1.000
_cell.length_c   1.000
_cell.angle_alpha   90.00
_cell.angle_beta   90.00
_cell.angle_gamma   90.00
#
_symmetry.space_group_name_H-M   'P 1'
#
loop_
_entity.id
_entity.type
_entity.pdbx_description
1 polymer ?
#
loop_
_entity_poly.entity_id
_entity_poly.type
_entity_poly.pdbx_seq_one_letter_code
_entity_poly.pdbx_strand_id
1 'polypeptide(L)'
;MDIKQLIHDDDAVSPVIGVILMVAITVILAAVIASFVLGLGDQAQQATPQASFSFDYEGGTERALTITHDGGDSISPKELYVRGSNMDNQTSGDGNTGQWTSTAVDGSLNSDSEVTAGSSARLGDDADDGVPSDYEVRVVYETQEGDSSATLAQDTGPDA
;
A
#
# COMPACT_ATOMS: atom_id res chain seq x y z
N MET A 1 -50.68 -31.45 57.60
CA MET A 1 -49.96 -31.23 56.32
C MET A 1 -49.56 -29.77 56.30
N ASP A 2 -48.27 -29.49 56.48
CA ASP A 2 -47.73 -28.14 56.62
C ASP A 2 -47.42 -27.54 55.24
N ILE A 3 -48.20 -26.54 54.86
CA ILE A 3 -48.08 -25.77 53.60
C ILE A 3 -46.78 -24.93 53.54
N LYS A 4 -46.01 -24.89 54.63
CA LYS A 4 -44.76 -24.12 54.76
C LYS A 4 -43.54 -24.76 54.09
N GLN A 5 -43.63 -26.01 53.65
CA GLN A 5 -42.57 -26.66 52.87
C GLN A 5 -42.69 -26.45 51.36
N LEU A 6 -43.81 -25.89 50.86
CA LEU A 6 -44.05 -25.69 49.42
C LEU A 6 -43.55 -24.33 48.88
N ILE A 7 -42.98 -23.48 49.74
CA ILE A 7 -42.48 -22.13 49.37
C ILE A 7 -40.95 -22.04 49.59
N HIS A 8 -40.31 -23.15 49.98
CA HIS A 8 -38.85 -23.27 50.08
C HIS A 8 -38.29 -24.28 49.08
N ASP A 9 -38.94 -24.42 47.93
CA ASP A 9 -38.28 -24.88 46.71
C ASP A 9 -37.53 -23.69 46.11
N ASP A 10 -36.56 -23.16 46.88
CA ASP A 10 -35.33 -22.66 46.27
C ASP A 10 -34.62 -23.91 45.73
N ASP A 11 -35.19 -24.48 44.66
CA ASP A 11 -34.50 -25.34 43.72
C ASP A 11 -33.43 -24.42 43.12
N ALA A 12 -32.36 -24.29 43.89
CA ALA A 12 -31.23 -23.43 43.67
C ALA A 12 -30.81 -23.68 42.23
N VAL A 13 -31.15 -22.71 41.38
CA VAL A 13 -30.90 -22.75 39.95
C VAL A 13 -29.43 -23.12 39.81
N SER A 14 -29.20 -24.32 39.28
CA SER A 14 -28.07 -25.16 39.66
C SER A 14 -26.71 -24.45 39.56
N PRO A 15 -25.74 -24.78 40.44
CA PRO A 15 -24.34 -24.37 40.29
C PRO A 15 -23.79 -24.58 38.86
N VAL A 16 -24.34 -25.56 38.15
CA VAL A 16 -24.01 -25.90 36.77
C VAL A 16 -24.48 -24.84 35.76
N ILE A 17 -25.68 -24.28 35.93
CA ILE A 17 -26.18 -23.23 35.02
C ILE A 17 -25.33 -21.96 35.14
N GLY A 18 -24.90 -21.59 36.36
CA GLY A 18 -24.00 -20.47 36.58
C GLY A 18 -22.64 -20.67 35.90
N VAL A 19 -22.08 -21.87 35.98
CA VAL A 19 -20.80 -22.22 35.32
C VAL A 19 -20.94 -22.18 33.80
N ILE A 20 -22.02 -22.76 33.24
CA ILE A 20 -22.24 -22.74 31.80
C ILE A 20 -22.36 -21.30 31.28
N LEU A 21 -23.11 -20.45 31.98
CA LEU A 21 -23.26 -19.04 31.58
C LEU A 21 -21.95 -18.26 31.67
N MET A 22 -21.17 -18.47 32.74
CA MET A 22 -19.87 -17.82 32.90
C MET A 22 -18.90 -18.24 31.79
N VAL A 23 -18.80 -19.55 31.51
CA VAL A 23 -17.94 -20.07 30.45
C VAL A 23 -18.40 -19.54 29.09
N ALA A 24 -19.70 -19.56 28.80
CA ALA A 24 -20.24 -19.08 27.53
C ALA A 24 -19.84 -17.62 27.24
N ILE A 25 -19.99 -16.72 28.23
CA ILE A 25 -19.62 -15.31 28.06
C ILE A 25 -18.11 -15.18 27.84
N THR A 26 -17.27 -15.89 28.61
CA THR A 26 -15.81 -15.83 28.42
C THR A 26 -15.36 -16.34 27.05
N VAL A 27 -16.01 -17.38 26.52
CA VAL A 27 -15.71 -17.90 25.19
C VAL A 27 -16.10 -16.90 24.10
N ILE A 28 -17.26 -16.26 24.22
CA ILE A 28 -17.69 -15.22 23.27
C ILE A 28 -16.73 -14.04 23.31
N LEU A 29 -16.41 -13.52 24.50
CA LEU A 29 -15.49 -12.39 24.63
C LEU A 29 -14.09 -12.72 24.11
N ALA A 30 -13.59 -13.92 24.41
CA ALA A 30 -12.30 -14.38 23.90
C ALA A 30 -12.30 -14.49 22.37
N ALA A 31 -13.36 -15.07 21.77
CA ALA A 31 -13.48 -15.19 20.32
C ALA A 31 -13.55 -13.82 19.63
N VAL A 32 -14.30 -12.88 20.18
CA VAL A 32 -14.42 -11.51 19.65
C VAL A 32 -13.07 -10.78 19.73
N ILE A 33 -12.39 -10.82 20.87
CA ILE A 33 -11.08 -10.16 21.01
C ILE A 33 -10.06 -10.83 20.08
N ALA A 34 -10.06 -12.16 19.96
CA ALA A 34 -9.18 -12.88 19.05
C ALA A 34 -9.40 -12.46 17.59
N SER A 35 -10.65 -12.27 17.15
CA SER A 35 -10.93 -11.79 15.78
C SER A 35 -10.52 -10.33 15.60
N PHE A 36 -10.66 -9.48 16.62
CA PHE A 36 -10.15 -8.10 16.57
C PHE A 36 -8.62 -8.05 16.51
N VAL A 37 -7.93 -8.85 17.34
CA VAL A 37 -6.45 -8.89 17.37
C VAL A 37 -5.90 -9.47 16.07
N LEU A 38 -6.52 -10.52 15.53
CA LEU A 38 -6.12 -11.10 14.25
C LEU A 38 -6.37 -10.12 13.09
N GLY A 39 -7.52 -9.44 13.08
CA GLY A 39 -7.82 -8.42 12.07
C GLY A 39 -6.87 -7.21 12.09
N LEU A 40 -6.35 -6.85 13.26
CA LEU A 40 -5.29 -5.83 13.40
C LEU A 40 -3.92 -6.33 12.89
N GLY A 41 -3.66 -7.63 12.97
CA GLY A 41 -2.45 -8.26 12.42
C GLY A 41 -2.38 -8.12 10.89
N ASP A 42 -3.49 -8.40 10.21
CA ASP A 42 -3.58 -8.27 8.75
C ASP A 42 -3.40 -6.81 8.29
N GLN A 43 -3.93 -5.83 9.03
CA GLN A 43 -3.72 -4.41 8.69
C GLN A 43 -2.28 -3.93 8.92
N ALA A 44 -1.58 -4.49 9.90
CA ALA A 44 -0.19 -4.14 10.18
C ALA A 44 0.79 -4.72 9.14
N GLN A 45 0.45 -5.87 8.53
CA GLN A 45 1.27 -6.48 7.47
C GLN A 45 1.05 -5.84 6.10
N GLN A 46 -0.06 -5.11 5.91
CA GLN A 46 -0.44 -4.47 4.65
C GLN A 46 -0.36 -2.94 4.74
N ALA A 47 0.65 -2.41 5.43
CA ALA A 47 0.89 -0.97 5.46
C ALA A 47 1.49 -0.52 4.12
N THR A 48 0.63 -0.20 3.16
CA THR A 48 1.06 0.51 1.95
C THR A 48 1.63 1.87 2.38
N PRO A 49 2.87 2.23 1.98
CA PRO A 49 3.47 3.49 2.34
C PRO A 49 2.62 4.66 1.85
N GLN A 50 2.54 5.72 2.66
CA GLN A 50 1.86 6.96 2.31
C GLN A 50 2.89 7.96 1.79
N ALA A 51 3.01 8.04 0.46
CA ALA A 51 3.92 8.94 -0.24
C ALA A 51 3.17 9.77 -1.28
N SER A 52 3.51 11.04 -1.41
CA SER A 52 2.99 11.93 -2.44
C SER A 52 4.03 12.15 -3.53
N PHE A 53 3.59 12.07 -4.79
CA PHE A 53 4.41 12.31 -5.96
C PHE A 53 3.81 13.39 -6.83
N SER A 54 4.67 14.20 -7.43
CA SER A 54 4.35 15.19 -8.46
C SER A 54 4.92 14.75 -9.80
N PHE A 55 4.25 15.18 -10.87
CA PHE A 55 4.62 14.90 -12.25
C PHE A 55 4.78 16.23 -12.97
N ASP A 56 5.92 16.39 -13.65
CA ASP A 56 6.22 17.55 -14.47
C ASP A 56 6.55 17.10 -15.90
N TYR A 57 5.70 17.50 -16.85
CA TYR A 57 5.85 17.16 -18.25
C TYR A 57 6.39 18.34 -19.06
N GLU A 58 7.59 18.17 -19.59
CA GLU A 58 8.24 19.11 -20.49
C GLU A 58 7.99 18.71 -21.94
N GLY A 59 6.97 19.31 -22.56
CA GLY A 59 6.72 19.18 -24.00
C GLY A 59 7.76 19.92 -24.85
N GLY A 60 7.98 19.49 -26.10
CA GLY A 60 8.88 20.18 -27.03
C GLY A 60 9.78 19.22 -27.81
N THR A 61 11.06 19.57 -27.98
CA THR A 61 12.06 18.72 -28.65
C THR A 61 12.57 17.61 -27.73
N GLU A 62 12.60 17.81 -26.41
CA GLU A 62 13.17 16.86 -25.46
C GLU A 62 12.13 15.90 -24.83
N ARG A 63 10.84 16.28 -24.82
CA ARG A 63 9.69 15.44 -24.38
C ARG A 63 10.03 14.58 -23.15
N ALA A 64 10.18 15.23 -22.00
CA ALA A 64 10.59 14.58 -20.76
C ALA A 64 9.48 14.63 -19.70
N LEU A 65 9.39 13.58 -18.89
CA LEU A 65 8.50 13.49 -17.73
C LEU A 65 9.36 13.31 -16.48
N THR A 66 9.28 14.26 -15.55
CA THR A 66 9.97 14.17 -14.26
C THR A 66 8.96 13.83 -13.18
N ILE A 67 9.20 12.72 -12.47
CA ILE A 67 8.42 12.27 -11.33
C ILE A 67 9.21 12.61 -10.07
N THR A 68 8.64 13.39 -9.16
CA THR A 68 9.31 13.82 -7.92
C THR A 68 8.55 13.32 -6.71
N HIS A 69 9.26 12.80 -5.72
CA HIS A 69 8.69 12.45 -4.43
C HIS A 69 8.63 13.70 -3.54
N ASP A 70 7.42 14.23 -3.31
CA ASP A 70 7.22 15.49 -2.60
C ASP A 70 7.31 15.33 -1.07
N GLY A 71 7.03 14.11 -0.56
CA GLY A 71 7.03 13.84 0.87
C GLY A 71 6.21 12.61 1.25
N GLY A 72 6.31 12.23 2.53
CA GLY A 72 5.69 11.02 3.08
C GLY A 72 6.71 10.01 3.54
N ASP A 73 6.31 8.74 3.53
CA ASP A 73 7.16 7.61 3.93
C ASP A 73 8.32 7.39 2.96
N SER A 74 9.46 6.92 3.47
CA SER A 74 10.58 6.47 2.64
C SER A 74 10.29 5.11 2.04
N ILE A 75 10.55 4.95 0.74
CA ILE A 75 10.23 3.71 0.01
C ILE A 75 11.51 3.13 -0.58
N SER A 76 11.68 1.82 -0.49
CA SER A 76 12.77 1.14 -1.18
C SER A 76 12.57 1.25 -2.71
N PRO A 77 13.57 1.67 -3.49
CA PRO A 77 13.47 1.69 -4.95
C PRO A 77 13.20 0.30 -5.54
N LYS A 78 13.44 -0.79 -4.81
CA LYS A 78 13.14 -2.19 -5.22
C LYS A 78 11.65 -2.54 -5.13
N GLU A 79 10.89 -1.76 -4.38
CA GLU A 79 9.47 -1.97 -4.15
C GLU A 79 8.62 -0.88 -4.84
N LEU A 80 9.27 -0.02 -5.62
CA LEU A 80 8.63 1.08 -6.33
C LEU A 80 8.82 0.89 -7.83
N TYR A 81 7.72 0.97 -8.57
CA TYR A 81 7.67 0.75 -10.02
C TYR A 81 6.94 1.91 -10.68
N VAL A 82 7.41 2.32 -11.86
CA VAL A 82 6.75 3.34 -12.68
C VAL A 82 6.09 2.63 -13.85
N ARG A 83 4.77 2.42 -13.77
CA ARG A 83 3.89 1.72 -14.73
C ARG A 83 3.09 2.68 -15.60
N GLY A 84 2.66 2.27 -16.80
CA GLY A 84 2.03 3.17 -17.74
C GLY A 84 1.99 2.68 -19.19
N SER A 85 1.30 3.44 -20.03
CA SER A 85 1.15 3.19 -21.48
C SER A 85 1.60 4.41 -22.27
N ASN A 86 2.00 4.18 -23.53
CA ASN A 86 2.58 5.20 -24.39
C ASN A 86 3.79 5.89 -23.71
N MET A 87 4.63 5.13 -23.02
CA MET A 87 5.92 5.61 -22.53
C MET A 87 7.00 4.79 -23.21
N ASP A 88 7.80 5.41 -24.06
CA ASP A 88 8.99 4.76 -24.63
C ASP A 88 10.06 4.77 -23.54
N ASN A 89 10.14 3.68 -22.78
CA ASN A 89 10.99 3.63 -21.61
C ASN A 89 12.29 2.88 -21.92
N GLN A 90 13.38 3.63 -22.10
CA GLN A 90 14.73 3.09 -22.14
C GLN A 90 15.35 2.95 -20.73
N THR A 91 14.62 2.44 -19.72
CA THR A 91 15.30 1.76 -18.60
C THR A 91 15.41 0.28 -18.98
N SER A 92 16.62 -0.13 -19.34
CA SER A 92 17.04 -1.45 -19.83
C SER A 92 16.07 -2.62 -19.53
N GLY A 93 15.43 -3.13 -20.59
CA GLY A 93 14.74 -4.42 -20.59
C GLY A 93 13.21 -4.29 -20.61
N ASP A 94 12.64 -4.58 -21.77
CA ASP A 94 11.23 -4.92 -21.97
C ASP A 94 10.20 -3.81 -21.75
N GLY A 95 10.13 -2.87 -22.70
CA GLY A 95 8.91 -2.37 -23.39
C GLY A 95 7.67 -1.91 -22.60
N ASN A 96 7.72 -1.93 -21.28
CA ASN A 96 6.64 -1.53 -20.40
C ASN A 96 7.32 -1.35 -19.05
N THR A 97 7.72 -0.11 -18.72
CA THR A 97 7.66 0.34 -17.32
C THR A 97 8.53 -0.37 -16.28
N GLY A 98 9.64 0.28 -15.92
CA GLY A 98 10.65 -0.30 -15.04
C GLY A 98 10.48 -0.02 -13.55
N GLN A 99 11.35 -0.66 -12.77
CA GLN A 99 11.60 -0.31 -11.37
C GLN A 99 12.05 1.15 -11.25
N TRP A 100 11.67 1.82 -10.16
CA TRP A 100 12.12 3.18 -9.87
C TRP A 100 13.65 3.24 -9.85
N THR A 101 14.22 4.02 -10.77
CA THR A 101 15.64 4.34 -10.77
C THR A 101 15.76 5.82 -10.45
N SER A 102 16.17 6.12 -9.21
CA SER A 102 16.36 7.51 -8.81
C SER A 102 17.52 8.10 -9.62
N THR A 103 17.29 9.21 -10.30
CA THR A 103 18.40 10.01 -10.83
C THR A 103 18.82 10.96 -9.72
N ALA A 104 19.98 10.72 -9.11
CA ALA A 104 20.54 11.71 -8.20
C ALA A 104 20.76 13.02 -8.96
N VAL A 105 20.70 14.17 -8.27
CA VAL A 105 20.96 15.53 -8.81
C VAL A 105 22.32 15.64 -9.53
N ASP A 106 23.19 14.64 -9.39
CA ASP A 106 24.52 14.51 -10.04
C ASP A 106 24.58 13.40 -11.12
N GLY A 107 23.43 13.01 -11.71
CA GLY A 107 23.37 12.09 -12.86
C GLY A 107 23.72 10.63 -12.57
N SER A 108 23.83 10.23 -11.30
CA SER A 108 24.07 8.83 -10.90
C SER A 108 22.75 8.14 -10.55
N LEU A 109 22.43 7.09 -11.31
CA LEU A 109 21.30 6.20 -11.04
C LEU A 109 21.63 5.30 -9.85
N ASN A 110 21.17 5.66 -8.65
CA ASN A 110 21.35 4.83 -7.46
C ASN A 110 20.06 4.06 -7.16
N SER A 111 20.06 2.78 -7.52
CA SER A 111 18.95 1.84 -7.27
C SER A 111 18.94 1.23 -5.86
N ASP A 112 19.87 1.64 -5.00
CA ASP A 112 20.02 1.13 -3.62
C ASP A 112 19.76 2.19 -2.54
N SER A 113 19.56 3.46 -2.91
CA SER A 113 19.22 4.52 -1.96
C SER A 113 17.70 4.61 -1.81
N GLU A 114 17.21 4.72 -0.57
CA GLU A 114 15.79 4.92 -0.31
C GLU A 114 15.25 6.15 -1.05
N VAL A 115 14.06 6.00 -1.63
CA VAL A 115 13.32 7.09 -2.25
C VAL A 115 12.73 7.93 -1.11
N THR A 116 13.23 9.15 -0.96
CA THR A 116 12.85 10.07 0.11
C THR A 116 12.43 11.42 -0.48
N ALA A 117 11.92 12.33 0.34
CA ALA A 117 11.43 13.62 -0.17
C ALA A 117 12.54 14.35 -0.95
N GLY A 118 12.25 14.77 -2.16
CA GLY A 118 13.20 15.39 -3.10
C GLY A 118 13.91 14.43 -4.04
N SER A 119 13.69 13.11 -3.93
CA SER A 119 14.12 12.16 -4.95
C SER A 119 13.29 12.31 -6.23
N SER A 120 13.94 12.30 -7.39
CA SER A 120 13.27 12.39 -8.69
C SER A 120 13.72 11.29 -9.64
N ALA A 121 12.82 10.89 -10.53
CA ALA A 121 13.09 10.03 -11.68
C ALA A 121 12.67 10.77 -12.96
N ARG A 122 13.54 10.83 -13.96
CA ARG A 122 13.25 11.45 -15.26
C ARG A 122 13.06 10.34 -16.29
N LEU A 123 11.98 10.43 -17.06
CA LEU A 123 11.68 9.58 -18.21
C LEU A 123 11.77 10.42 -19.48
N GLY A 124 12.38 9.88 -20.54
CA GLY A 124 12.66 10.59 -21.78
C GLY A 124 13.94 11.43 -21.69
N ASP A 125 14.98 11.00 -22.40
CA ASP A 125 16.30 11.65 -22.41
C ASP A 125 16.69 12.19 -23.80
N ASP A 126 15.99 11.76 -24.86
CA ASP A 126 16.34 12.07 -26.25
C ASP A 126 15.12 12.46 -27.10
N ALA A 127 15.36 13.29 -28.13
CA ALA A 127 14.34 13.83 -29.02
C ALA A 127 13.59 12.77 -29.87
N ASP A 128 14.19 11.59 -30.04
CA ASP A 128 13.61 10.46 -30.77
C ASP A 128 12.89 9.45 -29.84
N ASP A 129 13.21 9.43 -28.53
CA ASP A 129 12.71 8.48 -27.52
C ASP A 129 11.98 9.19 -26.35
N GLY A 130 11.41 10.36 -26.63
CA GLY A 130 10.74 11.19 -25.63
C GLY A 130 9.32 10.73 -25.28
N VAL A 131 8.85 11.04 -24.08
CA VAL A 131 7.51 10.67 -23.59
C VAL A 131 6.45 11.42 -24.41
N PRO A 132 5.54 10.71 -25.10
CA PRO A 132 4.53 11.35 -25.92
C PRO A 132 3.46 12.05 -25.08
N SER A 133 2.76 13.03 -25.66
CA SER A 133 1.82 13.87 -24.91
C SER A 133 0.51 13.16 -24.52
N ASP A 134 0.28 11.96 -25.04
CA ASP A 134 -0.83 11.06 -24.72
C ASP A 134 -0.42 9.92 -23.75
N TYR A 135 0.56 10.19 -22.87
CA TYR A 135 1.03 9.22 -21.88
C TYR A 135 0.01 8.97 -20.76
N GLU A 136 0.04 7.77 -20.19
CA GLU A 136 -0.57 7.46 -18.89
C GLU A 136 0.52 6.84 -18.02
N VAL A 137 0.76 7.41 -16.84
CA VAL A 137 1.78 6.94 -15.89
C VAL A 137 1.19 6.72 -14.51
N ARG A 138 1.72 5.73 -13.79
CA ARG A 138 1.33 5.30 -12.47
C ARG A 138 2.57 4.93 -11.69
N VAL A 139 2.72 5.50 -10.50
CA VAL A 139 3.68 5.07 -9.51
C VAL A 139 3.03 3.98 -8.68
N VAL A 140 3.59 2.78 -8.74
CA VAL A 140 3.05 1.57 -8.12
C VAL A 140 4.04 1.06 -7.08
N TYR A 141 3.56 0.91 -5.85
CA TYR A 141 4.25 0.15 -4.82
C TYR A 141 3.91 -1.32 -4.96
N GLU A 142 4.91 -2.19 -4.89
CA GLU A 142 4.75 -3.65 -4.89
C GLU A 142 5.79 -4.27 -3.95
N THR A 143 5.35 -5.13 -3.05
CA THR A 143 6.28 -5.81 -2.13
C THR A 143 7.17 -6.79 -2.90
N GLN A 144 8.38 -7.06 -2.40
CA GLN A 144 9.31 -8.00 -3.06
C GLN A 144 8.76 -9.43 -3.18
N GLU A 145 7.79 -9.78 -2.35
CA GLU A 145 7.11 -11.08 -2.36
C GLU A 145 5.94 -11.10 -3.38
N GLY A 146 5.51 -9.94 -3.90
CA GLY A 146 4.42 -9.80 -4.86
C GLY A 146 3.01 -9.91 -4.26
N ASP A 147 2.92 -10.10 -2.94
CA ASP A 147 1.66 -10.36 -2.24
C ASP A 147 0.82 -9.08 -2.02
N SER A 148 1.41 -7.89 -2.16
CA SER A 148 0.71 -6.62 -2.03
C SER A 148 1.18 -5.62 -3.07
N SER A 149 0.22 -4.97 -3.75
CA SER A 149 0.50 -3.83 -4.63
C SER A 149 -0.53 -2.72 -4.45
N ALA A 150 -0.09 -1.48 -4.65
CA ALA A 150 -0.93 -0.31 -4.58
C ALA A 150 -0.43 0.79 -5.53
N THR A 151 -1.35 1.50 -6.18
CA THR A 151 -1.01 2.71 -6.93
C THR A 151 -0.92 3.88 -5.97
N LEU A 152 0.25 4.50 -5.88
CA LEU A 152 0.51 5.64 -5.00
C LEU A 152 0.14 6.97 -5.66
N ALA A 153 0.44 7.09 -6.95
CA ALA A 153 0.14 8.28 -7.73
C ALA A 153 -0.08 7.91 -9.20
N GLN A 154 -0.81 8.73 -9.93
CA GLN A 154 -1.05 8.56 -11.36
C GLN A 154 -1.15 9.92 -12.03
N ASP A 155 -0.77 9.96 -13.30
CA ASP A 155 -0.84 11.16 -14.12
C ASP A 155 -1.08 10.80 -15.59
N THR A 156 -1.64 11.75 -16.34
CA THR A 156 -1.95 11.61 -17.75
C THR A 156 -1.46 12.82 -18.50
N GLY A 157 -0.88 12.60 -19.67
CA GLY A 157 -0.37 13.66 -20.52
C GLY A 157 -1.46 14.62 -21.02
N PRO A 158 -1.06 15.81 -21.48
CA PRO A 158 -1.98 16.86 -21.88
C PRO A 158 -2.89 16.51 -23.07
N ASP A 159 -2.52 15.51 -23.88
CA ASP A 159 -3.27 15.05 -25.06
C ASP A 159 -3.93 13.66 -24.87
N ALA A 160 -3.92 13.10 -23.66
CA ALA A 160 -4.47 11.77 -23.32
C ALA A 160 -6.00 11.74 -23.14
#